data_AF-K1YJQ8-F1
#
_entry.id   AF-K1YJQ8-F1
#
_cell.length_a   1.000
_cell.length_b   1.000
_cell.length_c   1.000
_cell.angle_alpha   90.00
_cell.angle_beta   90.00
_cell.angle_gamma   90.00
#
_symmetry.space_group_name_H-M   'P 1'
#
loop_
_entity.id
_entity.type
_entity.pdbx_description
1 polymer ?
#
loop_
_entity_poly.entity_id
_entity_poly.type
_entity_poly.pdbx_seq_one_letter_code
_entity_poly.pdbx_strand_id
1 'polypeptide(L)' 'MDTLLIIVHVVVCLFLIGVVLLQHGKGADIGAAFGGSSQSLFGT' A
#
# COMPACT_ATOMS: atom_id res chain seq x y z
N MET A 1 -8.19 25.01 -15.68
CA MET A 1 -7.17 25.19 -14.61
C MET A 1 -6.80 23.83 -14.04
N ASP A 2 -6.65 22.84 -14.91
CA ASP A 2 -6.79 21.41 -14.54
C ASP A 2 -5.47 20.66 -14.69
N THR A 3 -4.58 21.14 -15.55
CA THR A 3 -3.24 20.60 -15.75
C THR A 3 -2.41 20.66 -14.47
N LEU A 4 -2.53 21.72 -13.68
CA LEU A 4 -1.84 21.83 -12.38
C LEU A 4 -2.34 20.77 -11.39
N LEU A 5 -3.64 20.52 -11.34
CA LEU A 5 -4.23 19.49 -10.48
C LEU A 5 -3.76 18.09 -10.90
N ILE A 6 -3.72 17.82 -12.21
CA ILE A 6 -3.25 16.54 -12.75
C ILE A 6 -1.77 16.32 -12.43
N ILE A 7 -0.93 17.34 -12.61
CA ILE A 7 0.51 17.24 -12.29
C ILE A 7 0.72 16.95 -10.81
N VAL A 8 0.06 17.69 -9.91
CA VAL A 8 0.16 17.47 -8.47
C VAL A 8 -0.34 16.08 -8.10
N HIS A 9 -1.46 15.64 -8.67
CA HIS A 9 -2.03 14.30 -8.41
C HIS A 9 -1.05 13.19 -8.82
N VAL A 10 -0.46 13.27 -10.01
CA VAL A 10 0.51 12.29 -10.50
C VAL A 10 1.76 12.24 -9.62
N VAL A 11 2.26 13.40 -9.17
CA VAL A 11 3.41 13.48 -8.24
C VAL A 11 3.09 12.84 -6.89
N VAL A 12 1.92 13.14 -6.33
CA VAL A 12 1.48 12.54 -5.06
C VAL A 12 1.32 11.02 -5.18
N CYS A 13 0.74 10.52 -6.28
CA CYS A 13 0.65 9.09 -6.54
C CYS A 13 2.03 8.42 -6.60
N LEU A 14 3.00 9.01 -7.32
CA LEU A 14 4.36 8.48 -7.39
C LEU A 14 5.06 8.47 -6.02
N PHE A 15 4.87 9.54 -5.24
CA PHE A 15 5.42 9.65 -3.90
C PHE A 15 4.85 8.56 -2.97
N LEU A 16 3.53 8.34 -2.99
CA LEU A 16 2.88 7.29 -2.20
C LEU A 16 3.37 5.90 -2.59
N ILE A 17 3.55 5.60 -3.88
CA ILE A 17 4.11 4.32 -4.34
C ILE A 17 5.52 4.12 -3.78
N GLY A 18 6.40 5.13 -3.90
CA GLY A 18 7.75 5.05 -3.35
C GLY A 18 7.77 4.84 -1.84
N VAL A 19 6.89 5.55 -1.11
CA VAL A 19 6.74 5.44 0.34
C VAL A 19 6.17 4.09 0.75
N VAL A 20 5.24 3.49 0.00
CA VAL A 20 4.71 2.14 0.23
C VAL A 20 5.78 1.07 -0.02
N LEU A 21 6.54 1.19 -1.13
CA LEU A 21 7.66 0.29 -1.42
C LEU A 21 8.72 0.29 -0.31
N LEU A 22 9.01 1.45 0.27
CA LEU A 22 9.90 1.56 1.42
C LEU A 22 9.28 0.97 2.70
N GLN A 23 7.95 1.00 2.84
CA GLN A 23 7.21 0.39 3.95
C GLN A 23 7.10 -1.14 3.87
N HIS A 24 7.46 -1.77 2.75
CA HIS A 24 7.48 -3.24 2.63
C HIS A 24 8.46 -3.94 3.62
N GLY A 25 9.32 -3.19 4.32
CA GLY A 25 10.19 -3.74 5.38
C GLY A 25 9.61 -3.69 6.80
N LYS A 26 8.49 -3.00 7.06
CA LYS A 26 7.91 -2.90 8.42
C LYS A 26 6.38 -3.05 8.49
N GLY A 27 5.67 -2.95 7.36
CA GLY A 27 4.22 -3.12 7.27
C GLY A 27 3.76 -4.26 6.35
N ALA A 28 4.66 -4.85 5.53
CA ALA A 28 4.32 -5.99 4.68
C ALA A 28 3.93 -7.24 5.49
N ASP A 29 4.46 -7.38 6.71
CA ASP A 29 4.15 -8.48 7.61
C ASP A 29 2.67 -8.53 8.03
N ILE A 30 2.01 -7.36 8.15
CA ILE A 30 0.58 -7.30 8.53
C ILE A 30 -0.30 -7.74 7.35
N GLY A 31 0.08 -7.42 6.11
CA GLY A 31 -0.62 -7.88 4.90
C GLY A 31 -0.37 -9.38 4.62
N ALA A 32 0.84 -9.86 4.88
CA ALA A 32 1.17 -11.28 4.78
C ALA A 32 0.48 -12.14 5.85
N ALA A 33 0.27 -11.60 7.06
CA ALA A 33 -0.47 -12.27 8.14
C ALA A 33 -1.96 -12.47 7.82
N PHE A 34 -2.56 -11.60 7.00
CA PHE A 34 -3.95 -11.71 6.55
C PHE A 34 -4.12 -12.40 5.18
N GLY A 35 -3.05 -12.53 4.38
CA GLY A 35 -3.11 -13.09 3.01
C GLY A 35 -2.38 -14.43 2.80
N GLY A 36 -1.66 -14.93 3.81
CA GLY A 36 -0.77 -16.10 3.69
C GLY A 36 -1.41 -17.47 3.90
N SER A 37 -2.62 -17.56 4.47
CA SER A 37 -3.36 -18.81 4.49
C SER A 37 -4.83 -18.54 4.76
N SER A 38 -5.70 -19.17 3.99
CA SER A 38 -7.10 -19.41 4.32
C SER A 38 -7.23 -20.34 5.54
N GLN A 39 -6.37 -20.21 6.55
CA GLN A 39 -6.34 -20.99 7.77
C GLN A 39 -6.67 -20.05 8.94
N SER A 40 -7.97 -19.76 9.08
CA SER A 40 -8.64 -19.79 10.38
C SER A 40 -8.19 -18.71 11.40
N LEU A 41 -8.40 -17.41 11.10
CA LEU A 41 -8.58 -16.41 12.18
C LEU A 41 -9.88 -16.66 12.96
N PHE A 42 -10.83 -17.33 12.33
CA PHE A 42 -11.88 -18.07 13.01
C PHE A 42 -11.47 -19.54 13.03
N GLY A 43 -10.82 -19.95 14.14
CA GLY A 43 -10.75 -21.34 14.59
C GLY A 43 -12.14 -21.98 14.57
N THR A 44 -12.20 -23.27 14.25
CA THR A 44 -13.37 -24.15 14.37
C THR A 44 -14.30 -23.82 15.53
#